data_AF-A0A918KXL5-F1
#
_entry.id   AF-A0A918KXL5-F1
#
_cell.length_a   1.000
_cell.length_b   1.000
_cell.length_c   1.000
_cell.angle_alpha   90.00
_cell.angle_beta   90.00
_cell.angle_gamma   90.00
#
_symmetry.space_group_name_H-M   'P 1'
#
loop_
_entity.id
_entity.type
_entity.pdbx_description
1 polymer ?
#
loop_
_entity_poly.entity_id
_entity_poly.type
_entity_poly.pdbx_seq_one_letter_code
_entity_poly.pdbx_strand_id
1 'polypeptide(L)'
;MYRLTDVRPGDGLTLHLTYTDGATVHADVAGLLAGDPGVFAPLAARAFFEQVTLGPRGRSITWPGELDLDADVFRLDDGDPAKPEVFRTLSSTAATPPDPVSSALRQAVEASGLTQAEVARRADMKQPNLATLLDPTYHGHSLSAVRRVADALGLQVQVTLVSPEQAAS
;
A
#
# COMPACT_ATOMS: atom_id res chain seq x y z
N MET A 1 -4.35 -4.76 0.15
CA MET A 1 -4.19 -4.51 -1.30
C MET A 1 -3.67 -3.10 -1.45
N TYR A 2 -2.45 -2.95 -1.95
CA TYR A 2 -1.79 -1.65 -2.13
C TYR A 2 -2.26 -1.00 -3.44
N ARG A 3 -2.37 0.33 -3.44
CA ARG A 3 -2.63 1.15 -4.64
C ARG A 3 -1.74 2.38 -4.61
N LEU A 4 -1.49 2.98 -5.76
CA LEU A 4 -0.75 4.23 -5.85
C LEU A 4 -1.54 5.38 -5.24
N THR A 5 -0.84 6.22 -4.49
CA THR A 5 -1.31 7.52 -3.99
C THR A 5 -0.61 8.69 -4.70
N ASP A 6 0.56 8.45 -5.28
CA ASP A 6 1.31 9.44 -6.03
C ASP A 6 2.20 8.78 -7.10
N VAL A 7 2.41 9.48 -8.22
CA VAL A 7 3.37 9.13 -9.26
C VAL A 7 4.04 10.39 -9.78
N ARG A 8 5.36 10.37 -9.91
CA ARG A 8 6.15 11.50 -10.44
C ARG A 8 7.20 11.02 -11.43
N PRO A 9 7.44 11.77 -12.52
CA PRO A 9 8.55 11.49 -13.41
C PRO A 9 9.87 11.86 -12.70
N GLY A 10 10.87 10.98 -12.77
CA GLY A 10 12.24 11.26 -12.32
C GLY A 10 13.14 11.69 -13.47
N ASP A 11 14.45 11.65 -13.29
CA ASP A 11 15.42 11.86 -14.38
C ASP A 11 15.40 10.69 -15.37
N GLY A 12 15.73 10.95 -16.64
CA GLY A 12 15.68 9.93 -17.70
C GLY A 12 14.26 9.37 -17.88
N LEU A 13 14.14 8.05 -17.97
CA LEU A 13 12.86 7.32 -18.00
C LEU A 13 12.66 6.58 -16.68
N THR A 14 12.69 7.34 -15.59
CA THR A 14 12.44 6.80 -14.26
C THR A 14 11.13 7.32 -13.67
N LEU A 15 10.50 6.51 -12.83
CA LEU A 15 9.24 6.81 -12.15
C LEU A 15 9.43 6.71 -10.64
N HIS A 16 8.92 7.71 -9.92
CA HIS A 16 8.81 7.69 -8.47
C HIS A 16 7.36 7.41 -8.09
N LEU A 17 7.14 6.29 -7.41
CA LEU A 17 5.83 5.75 -7.07
C LEU A 17 5.66 5.77 -5.56
N THR A 18 4.50 6.21 -5.08
CA THR A 18 4.12 6.11 -3.66
C THR A 18 2.84 5.31 -3.53
N TYR A 19 2.82 4.35 -2.60
CA TYR A 19 1.69 3.47 -2.37
C TYR A 19 0.95 3.83 -1.06
N THR A 20 -0.28 3.34 -0.93
CA THR A 20 -1.11 3.53 0.28
C THR A 20 -0.52 2.94 1.55
N ASP A 21 0.37 1.96 1.44
CA ASP A 21 1.10 1.37 2.57
C ASP A 21 2.37 2.15 2.94
N GLY A 22 2.58 3.33 2.33
CA GLY A 22 3.75 4.16 2.52
C GLY A 22 5.00 3.67 1.79
N ALA A 23 4.96 2.51 1.12
CA ALA A 23 6.07 2.07 0.31
C ALA A 23 6.31 3.05 -0.84
N THR A 24 7.58 3.27 -1.16
CA THR A 24 7.98 4.06 -2.31
C THR A 24 8.83 3.22 -3.23
N VAL A 25 8.59 3.29 -4.54
CA VAL A 25 9.41 2.61 -5.54
C VAL A 25 9.96 3.63 -6.53
N HIS A 26 11.27 3.57 -6.76
CA HIS A 26 11.93 4.27 -7.87
C HIS A 26 12.29 3.23 -8.92
N ALA A 27 11.64 3.30 -10.07
CA ALA A 27 11.80 2.32 -11.14
C ALA A 27 12.34 2.97 -12.42
N ASP A 28 13.19 2.25 -13.13
CA ASP A 28 13.61 2.54 -14.49
C ASP A 28 12.69 1.78 -15.47
N VAL A 29 12.17 2.51 -16.45
CA VAL A 29 11.30 1.98 -17.50
C VAL A 29 11.88 2.21 -18.90
N ALA A 30 13.16 2.54 -19.02
CA ALA A 30 13.84 2.76 -20.30
C ALA A 30 13.83 1.49 -21.18
N GLY A 31 13.72 0.31 -20.56
CA GLY A 31 13.56 -0.97 -21.25
C GLY A 31 12.33 -1.02 -22.17
N LEU A 32 11.28 -0.22 -21.90
CA LEU A 32 10.11 -0.09 -22.78
C LEU A 32 10.45 0.47 -24.17
N LEU A 33 11.57 1.18 -24.30
CA LEU A 33 12.02 1.75 -25.57
C LEU A 33 13.09 0.91 -26.27
N ALA A 34 13.47 -0.24 -25.70
CA ALA A 34 14.43 -1.13 -26.32
C ALA A 34 13.80 -1.87 -27.50
N GLY A 35 14.53 -1.97 -28.62
CA GLY A 35 14.06 -2.66 -29.81
C GLY A 35 12.97 -1.88 -30.56
N ASP A 36 11.81 -2.51 -30.77
CA ASP A 36 10.64 -1.84 -31.36
C ASP A 36 9.72 -1.35 -30.23
N PRO A 37 9.69 -0.03 -29.96
CA PRO A 37 8.95 0.52 -28.83
C PRO A 37 7.42 0.48 -29.03
N GLY A 38 6.92 0.28 -30.26
CA GLY A 38 5.49 0.18 -30.56
C GLY A 38 4.64 1.26 -29.88
N VAL A 39 3.66 0.83 -29.08
CA VAL A 39 2.75 1.74 -28.34
C VAL A 39 3.48 2.62 -27.31
N PHE A 40 4.68 2.25 -26.88
CA PHE A 40 5.48 3.01 -25.91
C PHE A 40 6.37 4.07 -26.56
N ALA A 41 6.47 4.12 -27.90
CA ALA A 41 7.30 5.10 -28.62
C ALA A 41 7.13 6.57 -28.17
N PRO A 42 5.91 7.06 -27.82
CA PRO A 42 5.74 8.43 -27.33
C PRO A 42 6.53 8.75 -26.04
N LEU A 43 6.86 7.75 -25.21
CA LEU A 43 7.62 7.95 -23.97
C LEU A 43 9.05 8.46 -24.23
N ALA A 44 9.59 8.28 -25.45
CA ALA A 44 10.89 8.83 -25.82
C ALA A 44 10.94 10.37 -25.74
N ALA A 45 9.80 11.03 -25.94
CA ALA A 45 9.71 12.48 -25.81
C ALA A 45 9.56 12.85 -24.33
N ARG A 46 10.55 13.57 -23.78
CA ARG A 46 10.56 13.98 -22.37
C ARG A 46 9.29 14.70 -21.94
N ALA A 47 8.82 15.64 -22.75
CA ALA A 47 7.60 16.39 -22.48
C ALA A 47 6.34 15.51 -22.46
N PHE A 48 6.32 14.38 -23.17
CA PHE A 48 5.26 13.40 -23.09
C PHE A 48 5.41 12.56 -21.81
N PHE A 49 6.61 12.04 -21.53
CA PHE A 49 6.90 11.26 -20.32
C PHE A 49 6.54 12.00 -19.03
N GLU A 50 6.77 13.32 -18.97
CA GLU A 50 6.46 14.14 -17.81
C GLU A 50 4.95 14.31 -17.54
N GLN A 51 4.09 13.95 -18.49
CA GLN A 51 2.63 13.98 -18.34
C GLN A 51 2.07 12.73 -17.63
N VAL A 52 2.95 11.97 -16.96
CA VAL A 52 2.55 10.80 -16.18
C VAL A 52 1.55 11.17 -15.08
N THR A 53 0.52 10.35 -14.93
CA THR A 53 -0.58 10.55 -13.97
C THR A 53 -1.02 9.23 -13.37
N LEU A 54 -1.79 9.31 -12.28
CA LEU A 54 -2.40 8.12 -11.67
C LEU A 54 -3.59 7.66 -12.53
N GLY A 55 -3.57 6.37 -12.87
CA GLY A 55 -4.69 5.70 -13.48
C GLY A 55 -5.83 5.41 -12.49
N PRO A 56 -6.95 4.86 -12.98
CA PRO A 56 -8.15 4.62 -12.19
C PRO A 56 -7.88 3.87 -10.89
N ARG A 57 -8.38 4.42 -9.77
CA ARG A 57 -8.25 3.84 -8.42
C ARG A 57 -6.81 3.58 -7.96
N GLY A 58 -5.80 4.20 -8.59
CA GLY A 58 -4.38 4.00 -8.27
C GLY A 58 -3.87 2.60 -8.65
N ARG A 59 -4.50 1.95 -9.64
CA ARG A 59 -4.13 0.60 -10.09
C ARG A 59 -3.25 0.59 -11.34
N SER A 60 -3.11 1.72 -12.00
CA SER A 60 -2.20 1.89 -13.13
C SER A 60 -1.55 3.26 -13.09
N ILE A 61 -0.52 3.43 -13.89
CA ILE A 61 0.14 4.69 -14.22
C ILE A 61 -0.21 5.00 -15.67
N THR A 62 -0.64 6.22 -15.97
CA THR A 62 -1.18 6.58 -17.28
C THR A 62 -0.51 7.81 -17.86
N TRP A 63 -0.45 7.84 -19.19
CA TRP A 63 -0.10 9.02 -19.99
C TRP A 63 -1.28 9.43 -20.87
N PRO A 64 -1.29 10.64 -21.45
CA PRO A 64 -2.33 11.05 -22.38
C PRO A 64 -2.55 10.03 -23.51
N GLY A 65 -3.82 9.73 -23.79
CA GLY A 65 -4.21 8.69 -24.74
C GLY A 65 -4.61 7.40 -24.01
N GLU A 66 -4.13 6.26 -24.50
CA GLU A 66 -4.46 4.92 -23.98
C GLU A 66 -3.23 4.21 -23.38
N LEU A 67 -2.10 4.90 -23.22
CA LEU A 67 -0.88 4.31 -22.70
C LEU A 67 -0.97 4.20 -21.17
N ASP A 68 -0.92 2.97 -20.67
CA ASP A 68 -0.90 2.67 -19.25
C ASP A 68 0.09 1.54 -18.88
N LEU A 69 0.47 1.52 -17.60
CA LEU A 69 1.29 0.47 -16.98
C LEU A 69 0.61 0.01 -15.70
N ASP A 70 0.55 -1.30 -15.45
CA ASP A 70 0.01 -1.84 -14.19
C ASP A 70 0.89 -1.42 -13.00
N ALA A 71 0.28 -0.91 -11.93
CA ALA A 71 0.99 -0.49 -10.75
C ALA A 71 1.61 -1.65 -9.94
N ASP A 72 1.05 -2.86 -10.04
CA ASP A 72 1.50 -4.00 -9.26
C ASP A 72 2.84 -4.55 -9.76
N VAL A 73 3.17 -4.36 -11.04
CA VAL A 73 4.44 -4.85 -11.62
C VAL A 73 5.67 -4.27 -10.92
N PHE A 74 5.55 -3.04 -10.41
CA PHE A 74 6.62 -2.33 -9.69
C PHE A 74 6.77 -2.78 -8.24
N ARG A 75 5.86 -3.64 -7.74
CA ARG A 75 5.93 -4.25 -6.40
C ARG A 75 6.57 -5.63 -6.41
N LEU A 76 6.78 -6.20 -7.59
CA LEU A 76 7.50 -7.46 -7.76
C LEU A 76 9.00 -7.23 -7.61
N ASP A 77 9.68 -8.21 -7.00
CA ASP A 77 11.14 -8.19 -6.89
C ASP A 77 11.80 -8.37 -8.26
N ASP A 78 12.96 -7.74 -8.46
CA ASP A 78 13.76 -7.98 -9.67
C ASP A 78 14.16 -9.47 -9.71
N GLY A 79 13.84 -10.15 -10.82
CA GLY A 79 14.04 -11.58 -10.99
C GLY A 79 12.81 -12.44 -10.68
N ASP A 80 11.72 -11.85 -10.19
CA ASP A 80 10.42 -12.54 -10.14
C ASP A 80 9.99 -12.91 -11.59
N PRO A 81 9.63 -14.18 -11.87
CA PRO A 81 9.23 -14.60 -13.22
C PRO A 81 7.97 -13.88 -13.74
N ALA A 82 7.15 -13.30 -12.86
CA ALA A 82 5.99 -12.50 -13.24
C ALA A 82 6.34 -11.04 -13.56
N LYS A 83 7.57 -10.58 -13.29
CA LYS A 83 8.03 -9.22 -13.57
C LYS A 83 8.68 -9.15 -14.95
N PRO A 84 8.14 -8.36 -15.90
CA PRO A 84 8.79 -8.10 -17.17
C PRO A 84 10.16 -7.44 -16.99
N GLU A 85 11.19 -7.97 -17.66
CA GLU A 85 12.58 -7.48 -17.58
C GLU A 85 12.76 -6.02 -18.00
N VAL A 86 11.80 -5.47 -18.75
CA VAL A 86 11.79 -4.06 -19.17
C VAL A 86 11.58 -3.08 -18.01
N PHE A 87 11.14 -3.57 -16.84
CA PHE A 87 11.01 -2.79 -15.62
C PHE A 87 12.09 -3.18 -14.63
N ARG A 88 12.89 -2.20 -14.21
CA ARG A 88 13.94 -2.42 -13.22
C ARG A 88 13.69 -1.57 -11.99
N THR A 89 13.73 -2.17 -10.81
CA THR A 89 13.66 -1.41 -9.56
C THR A 89 15.03 -0.83 -9.23
N LEU A 90 15.15 0.50 -9.24
CA LEU A 90 16.38 1.19 -8.86
C LEU A 90 16.54 1.29 -7.34
N SER A 91 15.45 1.63 -6.66
CA SER A 91 15.36 1.59 -5.21
C SER A 91 13.91 1.37 -4.77
N SER A 92 13.74 0.82 -3.57
CA SER A 92 12.44 0.63 -2.96
C SER A 92 12.57 0.83 -1.46
N THR A 93 11.61 1.54 -0.88
CA THR A 93 11.41 1.58 0.57
C THR A 93 10.34 0.57 0.92
N ALA A 94 10.55 -0.20 1.99
CA ALA A 94 9.57 -1.12 2.50
C ALA A 94 8.24 -0.40 2.83
N ALA A 95 7.14 -1.13 2.75
CA ALA A 95 5.88 -0.65 3.31
C ALA A 95 6.10 -0.28 4.78
N THR A 96 5.43 0.77 5.25
CA THR A 96 5.38 1.04 6.69
C THR A 96 4.80 -0.21 7.35
N PRO A 97 5.45 -0.78 8.38
CA PRO A 97 4.90 -1.95 9.04
C PRO A 97 3.50 -1.59 9.56
N PRO A 98 2.53 -2.51 9.42
CA PRO A 98 1.16 -2.25 9.85
C PRO A 98 1.16 -1.92 11.34
N ASP A 99 0.31 -0.98 11.74
CA ASP A 99 0.17 -0.59 13.13
C ASP A 99 -0.05 -1.85 14.01
N PRO A 100 0.77 -2.06 15.05
CA PRO A 100 0.72 -3.28 15.84
C PRO A 100 -0.60 -3.41 16.61
N VAL A 101 -1.23 -2.29 17.00
CA VAL A 101 -2.53 -2.29 17.69
C VAL A 101 -3.64 -2.68 16.72
N SER A 102 -3.68 -2.08 15.52
CA SER A 102 -4.63 -2.47 14.46
C SER A 102 -4.48 -3.94 14.07
N SER A 103 -3.24 -4.42 13.95
CA SER A 103 -2.94 -5.81 13.60
C SER A 103 -3.42 -6.78 14.69
N ALA A 104 -3.14 -6.47 15.97
CA ALA A 104 -3.60 -7.28 17.10
C ALA A 104 -5.14 -7.31 17.21
N LEU A 105 -5.81 -6.16 17.01
CA LEU A 105 -7.27 -6.10 17.01
C LEU A 105 -7.86 -6.92 15.86
N ARG A 106 -7.27 -6.83 14.65
CA ARG A 106 -7.70 -7.60 13.49
C ARG A 106 -7.58 -9.10 13.75
N GLN A 107 -6.43 -9.54 14.26
CA GLN A 107 -6.19 -10.93 14.61
C GLN A 107 -7.20 -11.43 15.66
N ALA A 108 -7.51 -10.63 16.67
CA ALA A 108 -8.50 -10.96 17.69
C ALA A 108 -9.93 -11.09 17.11
N VAL A 109 -10.31 -10.19 16.20
CA VAL A 109 -11.61 -10.25 15.50
C VAL A 109 -11.69 -11.51 14.64
N GLU A 110 -10.66 -11.81 13.85
CA GLU A 110 -10.59 -13.00 13.01
C GLU A 110 -10.66 -14.28 13.83
N ALA A 111 -9.91 -14.37 14.93
CA ALA A 111 -9.92 -15.52 15.84
C ALA A 111 -11.28 -15.74 16.54
N SER A 112 -12.08 -14.68 16.71
CA SER A 112 -13.40 -14.79 17.34
C SER A 112 -14.47 -15.46 16.47
N GLY A 113 -14.25 -15.53 15.15
CA GLY A 113 -15.24 -15.98 14.17
C GLY A 113 -16.45 -15.06 14.00
N LEU A 114 -16.48 -13.90 14.68
CA LEU A 114 -17.55 -12.91 14.55
C LEU A 114 -17.33 -12.00 13.34
N THR A 115 -18.41 -11.51 12.75
CA THR A 115 -18.31 -10.47 11.72
C THR A 115 -17.94 -9.13 12.34
N GLN A 116 -17.30 -8.23 11.58
CA GLN A 116 -17.00 -6.88 12.06
C GLN A 116 -18.26 -6.12 12.53
N ALA A 117 -19.39 -6.29 11.85
CA ALA A 117 -20.64 -5.65 12.26
C ALA A 117 -21.09 -6.14 13.65
N GLU A 118 -20.93 -7.44 13.94
CA GLU A 118 -21.29 -8.02 15.23
C GLU A 118 -20.34 -7.58 16.34
N VAL A 119 -19.02 -7.54 16.08
CA VAL A 119 -18.04 -7.01 17.05
C VAL A 119 -18.33 -5.54 17.34
N ALA A 120 -18.58 -4.73 16.32
CA ALA A 120 -18.90 -3.31 16.49
C ALA A 120 -20.16 -3.12 17.34
N ARG A 121 -21.20 -3.91 17.07
CA ARG A 121 -22.45 -3.92 17.85
C ARG A 121 -22.20 -4.26 19.32
N ARG A 122 -21.40 -5.30 19.60
CA ARG A 122 -21.05 -5.69 20.98
C ARG A 122 -20.19 -4.66 21.70
N ALA A 123 -19.33 -3.96 20.96
CA ALA A 123 -18.44 -2.94 21.51
C ALA A 123 -19.10 -1.54 21.60
N ASP A 124 -20.41 -1.45 21.39
CA ASP A 124 -21.19 -0.20 21.37
C ASP A 124 -20.55 0.86 20.44
N MET A 125 -20.26 0.46 19.20
CA MET A 125 -19.73 1.35 18.18
C MET A 125 -20.32 1.06 16.79
N LYS A 126 -20.25 2.06 15.91
CA LYS A 126 -20.64 1.89 14.51
C LYS A 126 -19.60 1.05 13.79
N GLN A 127 -20.02 0.19 12.85
CA GLN A 127 -19.11 -0.63 12.06
C GLN A 127 -17.97 0.16 11.36
N PRO A 128 -18.19 1.36 10.80
CA PRO A 128 -17.09 2.16 10.24
C PRO A 128 -16.01 2.55 11.26
N ASN A 129 -16.40 2.76 12.52
CA ASN A 129 -15.44 3.06 13.59
C ASN A 129 -14.57 1.84 13.88
N LEU A 130 -15.16 0.65 13.93
CA LEU A 130 -14.39 -0.59 14.07
C LEU A 130 -13.48 -0.80 12.85
N ALA A 131 -13.99 -0.65 11.64
CA ALA A 131 -13.21 -0.82 10.42
C ALA A 131 -11.98 0.10 10.40
N THR A 132 -12.11 1.33 10.89
CA THR A 132 -11.00 2.28 11.06
C THR A 132 -9.97 1.76 12.07
N LEU A 133 -10.40 1.22 13.21
CA LEU A 133 -9.49 0.65 14.22
C LEU A 133 -8.74 -0.59 13.73
N LEU A 134 -9.27 -1.30 12.73
CA LEU A 134 -8.65 -2.47 12.11
C LEU A 134 -7.75 -2.09 10.93
N ASP A 135 -7.76 -0.83 10.49
CA ASP A 135 -6.95 -0.37 9.37
C ASP A 135 -5.46 -0.42 9.74
N PRO A 136 -4.61 -1.14 9.00
CA PRO A 136 -3.18 -1.27 9.29
C PRO A 136 -2.42 0.06 9.27
N THR A 137 -3.00 1.12 8.69
CA THR A 137 -2.37 2.45 8.61
C THR A 137 -2.93 3.45 9.63
N TYR A 138 -3.91 3.03 10.45
CA TYR A 138 -4.47 3.88 11.50
C TYR A 138 -3.61 3.80 12.76
N HIS A 139 -3.25 4.95 13.35
CA HIS A 139 -2.42 5.05 14.56
C HIS A 139 -3.13 5.79 15.73
N GLY A 140 -4.41 6.14 15.56
CA GLY A 140 -5.15 7.01 16.50
C GLY A 140 -5.91 6.26 17.59
N HIS A 141 -5.47 5.08 18.03
CA HIS A 141 -6.24 4.26 18.96
C HIS A 141 -6.26 4.87 20.36
N SER A 142 -7.46 5.09 20.91
CA SER A 142 -7.61 5.33 22.34
C SER A 142 -7.64 4.00 23.10
N LEU A 143 -6.99 3.92 24.26
CA LEU A 143 -7.07 2.73 25.13
C LEU A 143 -8.53 2.36 25.48
N SER A 144 -9.41 3.34 25.59
CA SER A 144 -10.85 3.13 25.78
C SER A 144 -11.53 2.43 24.60
N ALA A 145 -11.12 2.72 23.37
CA ALA A 145 -11.66 2.05 22.19
C ALA A 145 -11.13 0.61 22.09
N VAL A 146 -9.82 0.42 22.31
CA VAL A 146 -9.19 -0.91 22.33
C VAL A 146 -9.85 -1.82 23.38
N ARG A 147 -10.05 -1.31 24.60
CA ARG A 147 -10.73 -2.04 25.68
C ARG A 147 -12.15 -2.44 25.31
N ARG A 148 -12.95 -1.52 24.72
CA ARG A 148 -14.31 -1.86 24.26
C ARG A 148 -14.34 -3.00 23.25
N VAL A 149 -13.39 -3.02 22.31
CA VAL A 149 -13.28 -4.13 21.35
C VAL A 149 -12.85 -5.42 22.06
N ALA A 150 -11.88 -5.37 22.97
CA ALA A 150 -11.46 -6.53 23.75
C ALA A 150 -12.61 -7.10 24.60
N ASP A 151 -13.35 -6.26 25.32
CA ASP A 151 -14.49 -6.64 26.15
C ASP A 151 -15.59 -7.31 25.31
N ALA A 152 -15.88 -6.77 24.12
CA ALA A 152 -16.84 -7.35 23.17
C ALA A 152 -16.45 -8.75 22.67
N LEU A 153 -15.15 -9.06 22.68
CA LEU A 153 -14.57 -10.35 22.33
C LEU A 153 -14.34 -11.26 23.55
N GLY A 154 -14.62 -10.79 24.78
CA GLY A 154 -14.33 -11.52 26.01
C GLY A 154 -12.82 -11.63 26.31
N LEU A 155 -12.03 -10.68 25.81
CA LEU A 155 -10.58 -10.61 25.98
C LEU A 155 -10.20 -9.50 26.98
N GLN A 156 -8.95 -9.51 27.42
CA GLN A 156 -8.38 -8.43 28.24
C GLN A 156 -7.20 -7.76 27.51
N VAL A 157 -7.03 -6.46 27.75
CA VAL A 157 -5.90 -5.69 27.20
C VAL A 157 -4.73 -5.74 28.17
N GLN A 158 -3.62 -6.32 27.72
CA GLN A 158 -2.31 -6.21 28.38
C GLN A 158 -1.48 -5.13 27.67
N VAL A 159 -0.84 -4.25 28.44
CA VAL A 159 0.04 -3.19 27.91
C VAL A 159 1.49 -3.52 28.28
N THR A 160 2.36 -3.59 27.27
CA THR A 160 3.80 -3.77 27.42
C THR A 160 4.50 -2.59 26.75
N LEU A 161 5.49 -2.01 27.43
CA LEU A 161 6.37 -1.01 26.83
C LEU A 161 7.55 -1.72 26.17
N VAL A 162 7.82 -1.38 24.91
CA VAL A 162 8.92 -1.95 24.11
C VAL A 162 9.85 -0.85 23.63
N SER A 163 11.09 -1.18 23.29
CA SER A 163 11.98 -0.20 22.65
C SER A 163 11.51 0.10 21.21
N PRO A 164 11.83 1.28 20.66
CA PRO A 164 11.47 1.62 19.27
C PRO A 164 12.03 0.63 18.24
N GLU A 165 13.21 0.05 18.50
CA GLU A 165 13.83 -0.96 17.64
C GLU A 165 13.03 -2.28 17.61
N GLN A 166 12.46 -2.66 18.75
CA GLN A 166 11.60 -3.85 18.87
C GLN A 166 10.21 -3.65 18.25
N ALA A 167 9.71 -2.40 18.23
CA ALA A 167 8.44 -2.08 17.61
C ALA A 167 8.51 -2.04 16.07
N ALA A 168 9.71 -1.92 15.51
CA ALA A 168 9.97 -1.85 14.07
C ALA A 168 10.38 -3.21 13.43
N SER A 169 10.56 -4.26 14.26
CA SER A 169 10.92 -5.62 13.85
C SER A 169 9.67 -6.50 13.68
#